data_AF-A0A3B0BSF7-F1
#
_entry.id   AF-A0A3B0BSF7-F1
#
_cell.length_a   1.000
_cell.length_b   1.000
_cell.length_c   1.000
_cell.angle_alpha   90.00
_cell.angle_beta   90.00
_cell.angle_gamma   90.00
#
_symmetry.space_group_name_H-M   'P 1'
#
loop_
_entity.id
_entity.type
_entity.pdbx_description
1 polymer ?
#
loop_
_entity_poly.entity_id
_entity_poly.type
_entity_poly.pdbx_seq_one_letter_code
_entity_poly.pdbx_strand_id
1 'polypeptide(L)'
;MELDRLQSNAKISVLTMYMILMLSVGISNHVLLIPVLLETAKRDAWIGATASCIPVVIWMLLIRVIVSRTGNPFIFDWLSSKYGITVRYILLAIVLVYLLCAGFVSFADTVMWTKITYLPRTPKPAIALVLVLLCYFAARAGIRAIAIVSGLLLPGVVVLGYIVAIGNLQYKDYSLLTPLFTQGYMPALRALAYTSGGIFELILIVLLKHHVKSKIRLRGLLIMGFVAIGLTLGPLTGSIALFGPFEAAEQRYPAFEQWRMLTMGKFISHLDFFSIYQWIAGSFIRVSLMLFLAVDMLGIHNPNKRGYVLVGIAVLMLVAASLPFSDVTLLYALTKWYFPGISGLNTILGIVLLILSLLPAARRKGGEPG
;
A
#
# COMPACT_ATOMS: atom_id res chain seq x y z
N MET A 1 -21.57 21.36 -14.44
CA MET A 1 -21.19 22.57 -13.68
C MET A 1 -21.40 22.42 -12.17
N GLU A 2 -22.56 21.95 -11.70
CA GLU A 2 -22.80 21.74 -10.24
C GLU A 2 -22.10 20.47 -9.70
N LEU A 3 -22.12 19.38 -10.47
CA LEU A 3 -21.32 18.18 -10.24
C LEU A 3 -19.80 18.47 -10.26
N ASP A 4 -19.35 19.44 -11.05
CA ASP A 4 -17.94 19.84 -11.16
C ASP A 4 -17.45 20.62 -9.92
N ARG A 5 -18.33 21.41 -9.30
CA ARG A 5 -18.03 22.09 -8.02
C ARG A 5 -18.07 21.14 -6.82
N LEU A 6 -18.87 20.07 -6.89
CA LEU A 6 -18.92 19.04 -5.85
C LEU A 6 -17.65 18.17 -5.83
N GLN A 7 -17.00 17.96 -6.98
CA GLN A 7 -15.74 17.21 -7.08
C GLN A 7 -14.51 18.01 -6.62
N SER A 8 -14.45 19.33 -6.85
CA SER A 8 -13.30 20.16 -6.45
C SER A 8 -13.24 20.49 -4.95
N ASN A 9 -14.35 20.34 -4.22
CA ASN A 9 -14.44 20.55 -2.75
C ASN A 9 -14.62 19.24 -1.96
N ALA A 10 -14.26 18.11 -2.56
CA ALA A 10 -14.61 16.79 -2.09
C ALA A 10 -13.75 16.27 -0.93
N LYS A 11 -13.59 17.03 0.16
CA LYS A 11 -12.74 16.60 1.28
C LYS A 11 -13.33 15.39 2.03
N ILE A 12 -12.47 14.48 2.48
CA ILE A 12 -12.77 13.28 3.28
C ILE A 12 -12.35 13.47 4.75
N SER A 13 -12.80 12.57 5.62
CA SER A 13 -12.37 12.56 7.03
C SER A 13 -11.00 11.87 7.19
N VAL A 14 -10.29 12.18 8.29
CA VAL A 14 -9.04 11.48 8.66
C VAL A 14 -9.28 9.98 8.85
N LEU A 15 -10.42 9.60 9.44
CA LEU A 15 -10.77 8.19 9.64
C LEU A 15 -10.88 7.45 8.30
N THR A 16 -11.64 8.00 7.35
CA THR A 16 -11.77 7.41 6.02
C THR A 16 -10.46 7.39 5.24
N MET A 17 -9.56 8.37 5.45
CA MET A 17 -8.21 8.31 4.90
C MET A 17 -7.44 7.11 5.47
N TYR A 18 -7.50 6.89 6.79
CA TYR A 18 -6.89 5.71 7.38
C TYR A 18 -7.52 4.40 6.90
N MET A 19 -8.84 4.37 6.66
CA MET A 19 -9.49 3.19 6.09
C MET A 19 -8.97 2.86 4.67
N ILE A 20 -8.81 3.89 3.83
CA ILE A 20 -8.17 3.75 2.51
C ILE A 20 -6.75 3.17 2.67
N LEU A 21 -5.96 3.74 3.59
CA LEU A 21 -4.57 3.33 3.80
C LEU A 21 -4.46 1.92 4.41
N MET A 22 -5.39 1.51 5.28
CA MET A 22 -5.44 0.15 5.82
C MET A 22 -5.70 -0.87 4.71
N LEU A 23 -6.61 -0.60 3.77
CA LEU A 23 -6.82 -1.49 2.62
C LEU A 23 -5.64 -1.44 1.63
N SER A 24 -5.13 -0.24 1.34
CA SER A 24 -4.09 -0.02 0.33
C SER A 24 -2.70 -0.47 0.80
N VAL A 25 -2.22 0.00 1.94
CA VAL A 25 -0.91 -0.41 2.49
C VAL A 25 -1.03 -1.80 3.10
N GLY A 26 -2.19 -2.15 3.66
CA GLY A 26 -2.42 -3.49 4.21
C GLY A 26 -2.23 -4.58 3.17
N ILE A 27 -2.78 -4.48 1.95
CA ILE A 27 -2.55 -5.52 0.92
C ILE A 27 -1.07 -5.64 0.50
N SER A 28 -0.35 -4.51 0.42
CA SER A 28 1.10 -4.52 0.13
C SER A 28 1.88 -5.24 1.24
N ASN A 29 1.61 -4.88 2.49
CA ASN A 29 2.33 -5.42 3.64
C ASN A 29 1.92 -6.85 4.01
N HIS A 30 0.67 -7.22 3.76
CA HIS A 30 0.11 -8.51 4.14
C HIS A 30 0.31 -9.57 3.06
N VAL A 31 0.12 -9.21 1.78
CA VAL A 31 0.14 -10.20 0.68
C VAL A 31 1.46 -10.18 -0.07
N LEU A 32 1.96 -8.99 -0.44
CA LEU A 32 3.18 -8.88 -1.24
C LEU A 32 4.44 -9.07 -0.38
N LEU A 33 4.45 -8.51 0.83
CA LEU A 33 5.65 -8.45 1.67
C LEU A 33 5.90 -9.73 2.48
N ILE A 34 4.87 -10.42 2.96
CA ILE A 34 5.03 -11.63 3.79
C ILE A 34 5.90 -12.72 3.14
N PRO A 35 5.67 -13.14 1.87
CA PRO A 35 6.53 -14.14 1.24
C PRO A 35 7.99 -13.66 1.15
N VAL A 36 8.23 -12.37 0.91
CA VAL A 36 9.58 -11.77 0.91
C VAL A 36 10.24 -11.86 2.28
N LEU A 37 9.49 -11.62 3.36
CA LEU A 37 10.00 -11.72 4.73
C LEU A 37 10.35 -13.17 5.10
N LEU A 38 9.51 -14.13 4.72
CA LEU A 38 9.73 -15.55 4.97
C LEU A 38 10.90 -16.10 4.14
N GLU A 39 11.01 -15.74 2.86
CA GLU A 39 12.16 -16.08 2.02
C GLU A 39 13.47 -15.53 2.62
N THR A 40 13.42 -14.29 3.12
CA THR A 40 14.61 -13.58 3.64
C THR A 40 15.06 -14.09 5.01
N ALA A 41 14.12 -14.31 5.92
CA ALA A 41 14.42 -14.47 7.34
C ALA A 41 13.77 -15.68 8.00
N LYS A 42 12.89 -16.39 7.28
CA LYS A 42 12.22 -17.61 7.76
C LYS A 42 11.63 -17.39 9.15
N ARG A 43 12.12 -18.12 10.15
CA ARG A 43 11.67 -17.99 11.55
C ARG A 43 11.91 -16.60 12.12
N ASP A 44 13.05 -15.98 11.86
CA ASP A 44 13.44 -14.70 12.47
C ASP A 44 12.72 -13.50 11.82
N ALA A 45 11.90 -13.73 10.79
CA ALA A 45 11.14 -12.71 10.09
C ALA A 45 10.23 -11.90 11.02
N TRP A 46 9.55 -12.56 11.97
CA TRP A 46 8.63 -11.89 12.88
C TRP A 46 9.34 -10.95 13.87
N ILE A 47 10.57 -11.28 14.28
CA ILE A 47 11.39 -10.41 15.12
C ILE A 47 11.78 -9.16 14.33
N GLY A 48 12.24 -9.32 13.09
CA GLY A 48 12.54 -8.17 12.22
C GLY A 48 11.33 -7.27 12.02
N ALA A 49 10.17 -7.86 11.73
CA ALA A 49 8.92 -7.11 11.61
C ALA A 49 8.51 -6.41 12.92
N THR A 50 8.72 -7.04 14.08
CA THR A 50 8.41 -6.43 15.39
C THR A 50 9.35 -5.28 15.71
N ALA A 51 10.64 -5.44 15.43
CA ALA A 51 11.65 -4.41 15.64
C ALA A 51 11.42 -3.17 14.73
N SER A 52 10.64 -3.31 13.64
CA SER A 52 10.21 -2.18 12.81
C SER A 52 9.33 -1.14 13.55
N CYS A 53 8.83 -1.45 14.75
CA CYS A 53 8.18 -0.48 15.63
C CYS A 53 8.99 0.82 15.81
N ILE A 54 10.32 0.71 15.93
CA ILE A 54 11.22 1.87 16.10
C ILE A 54 11.22 2.76 14.84
N PRO A 55 11.59 2.28 13.65
CA PRO A 55 11.57 3.10 12.43
C PRO A 55 10.16 3.62 12.10
N VAL A 56 9.09 2.91 12.47
CA VAL A 56 7.72 3.42 12.30
C VAL A 56 7.44 4.67 13.11
N VAL A 57 7.84 4.71 14.39
CA VAL A 57 7.66 5.90 15.22
C VAL A 57 8.41 7.08 14.61
N ILE A 58 9.67 6.87 14.19
CA ILE A 58 10.49 7.88 13.52
C ILE A 58 9.80 8.37 12.24
N TRP A 59 9.29 7.45 11.43
CA TRP A 59 8.61 7.77 10.17
C TRP A 59 7.32 8.58 10.39
N MET A 60 6.52 8.21 11.40
CA MET A 60 5.29 8.94 11.73
C MET A 60 5.59 10.34 12.28
N LEU A 61 6.67 10.51 13.05
CA LEU A 61 7.15 11.83 13.48
C LEU A 61 7.60 12.67 12.28
N LEU A 62 8.34 12.10 11.34
CA LEU A 62 8.76 12.75 10.10
C LEU A 62 7.54 13.23 9.29
N ILE A 63 6.57 12.34 9.04
CA ILE A 63 5.31 12.69 8.36
C ILE A 63 4.58 13.80 9.12
N ARG A 64 4.52 13.72 10.45
CA ARG A 64 3.88 14.74 11.28
C ARG A 64 4.52 16.11 11.10
N VAL A 65 5.86 16.18 11.06
CA VAL A 65 6.60 17.43 10.84
C VAL A 65 6.26 18.00 9.46
N ILE A 66 6.39 17.19 8.41
CA ILE A 66 6.08 17.59 7.03
C ILE A 66 4.66 18.16 6.96
N VAL A 67 3.66 17.43 7.48
CA VAL A 67 2.26 17.88 7.43
C VAL A 67 2.04 19.20 8.18
N SER A 68 2.66 19.43 9.35
CA SER A 68 2.54 20.74 10.01
C SER A 68 3.20 21.88 9.25
N ARG A 69 4.40 21.64 8.73
CA ARG A 69 5.23 22.69 8.12
C ARG A 69 4.73 23.09 6.74
N THR A 70 4.16 22.14 6.01
CA THR A 70 3.63 22.36 4.67
C THR A 70 2.16 22.80 4.66
N GLY A 71 1.45 22.69 5.79
CA GLY A 71 0.04 23.07 5.90
C GLY A 71 -0.89 22.18 5.06
N ASN A 72 -2.06 22.72 4.70
CA ASN A 72 -3.07 22.00 3.90
C ASN A 72 -3.18 22.31 2.38
N PRO A 73 -2.32 23.12 1.73
CA PRO A 73 -2.36 23.23 0.27
C PRO A 73 -1.88 21.93 -0.39
N PHE A 74 -2.18 21.80 -1.68
CA PHE A 74 -1.59 20.79 -2.54
C PHE A 74 -0.06 20.85 -2.46
N ILE A 75 0.59 19.69 -2.29
CA ILE A 75 2.02 19.64 -1.96
C ILE A 75 2.89 20.25 -3.06
N PHE A 76 2.50 20.08 -4.32
CA PHE A 76 3.25 20.63 -5.46
C PHE A 76 3.02 22.12 -5.67
N ASP A 77 1.89 22.68 -5.23
CA ASP A 77 1.71 24.14 -5.18
C ASP A 77 2.59 24.77 -4.11
N TRP A 78 2.68 24.13 -2.93
CA TRP A 78 3.60 24.55 -1.87
C TRP A 78 5.05 24.51 -2.35
N LEU A 79 5.48 23.42 -3.01
CA LEU A 79 6.81 23.31 -3.60
C LEU A 79 7.07 24.41 -4.64
N SER A 80 6.13 24.63 -5.56
CA SER A 80 6.24 25.65 -6.60
C SER A 80 6.37 27.05 -6.01
N SER A 81 5.59 27.36 -4.97
CA SER A 81 5.61 28.68 -4.32
C SER A 81 6.91 28.96 -3.56
N LYS A 82 7.54 27.93 -2.97
CA LYS A 82 8.67 28.09 -2.05
C LYS A 82 10.03 27.84 -2.72
N TYR A 83 10.09 26.91 -3.67
CA TYR A 83 11.32 26.44 -4.30
C TYR A 83 11.33 26.57 -5.84
N GLY A 84 10.24 27.04 -6.43
CA GLY A 84 10.12 27.23 -7.87
C GLY A 84 9.70 25.97 -8.63
N ILE A 85 9.53 26.15 -9.94
CA ILE A 85 8.90 25.16 -10.81
C ILE A 85 9.78 23.92 -11.07
N THR A 86 11.11 24.08 -11.05
CA THR A 86 12.06 22.99 -11.29
C THR A 86 11.97 21.93 -10.19
N VAL A 87 12.05 22.32 -8.92
CA VAL A 87 11.95 21.40 -7.76
C VAL A 87 10.59 20.71 -7.75
N ARG A 88 9.52 21.44 -8.09
CA ARG A 88 8.17 20.87 -8.24
C ARG A 88 8.16 19.73 -9.26
N TYR A 89 8.67 19.92 -10.47
CA TYR A 89 8.59 18.89 -11.52
C TYR A 89 9.50 17.69 -11.24
N ILE A 90 10.68 17.89 -10.65
CA ILE A 90 11.56 16.78 -10.24
C ILE A 90 10.85 15.88 -9.22
N LEU A 91 10.30 16.47 -8.15
CA LEU A 91 9.59 15.70 -7.13
C LEU A 91 8.29 15.10 -7.67
N LEU A 92 7.61 15.78 -8.59
CA LEU A 92 6.42 15.26 -9.24
C LEU A 92 6.74 14.01 -10.06
N ALA A 93 7.83 14.03 -10.84
CA ALA A 93 8.26 12.86 -11.61
C ALA A 93 8.56 11.66 -10.70
N ILE A 94 9.27 11.87 -9.58
CA ILE A 94 9.56 10.82 -8.59
C ILE A 94 8.27 10.23 -8.00
N VAL A 95 7.33 11.09 -7.61
CA VAL A 95 6.03 10.65 -7.06
C VAL A 95 5.21 9.91 -8.11
N LEU A 96 5.21 10.35 -9.37
CA LEU A 96 4.49 9.66 -10.45
C LEU A 96 5.07 8.28 -10.73
N VAL A 97 6.41 8.15 -10.78
CA VAL A 97 7.07 6.84 -10.91
C VAL A 97 6.67 5.92 -9.75
N TYR A 98 6.71 6.43 -8.52
CA TYR A 98 6.25 5.68 -7.35
C TYR A 98 4.80 5.18 -7.50
N LEU A 99 3.85 6.08 -7.80
CA LEU A 99 2.43 5.74 -7.89
C LEU A 99 2.16 4.74 -9.02
N LEU A 100 2.77 4.93 -10.19
CA LEU A 100 2.61 4.04 -11.34
C LEU A 100 3.19 2.65 -11.08
N CYS A 101 4.41 2.58 -10.51
CA CYS A 101 5.04 1.31 -10.15
C CYS A 101 4.24 0.56 -9.06
N ALA A 102 3.87 1.25 -7.97
CA ALA A 102 3.10 0.65 -6.89
C ALA A 102 1.72 0.16 -7.36
N GLY A 103 1.04 0.97 -8.18
CA GLY A 103 -0.23 0.58 -8.79
C GLY A 103 -0.10 -0.62 -9.72
N PHE A 104 0.92 -0.60 -10.60
CA PHE A 104 1.15 -1.69 -11.57
C PHE A 104 1.47 -3.00 -10.88
N VAL A 105 2.37 -3.00 -9.90
CA VAL A 105 2.78 -4.23 -9.20
C VAL A 105 1.58 -4.88 -8.50
N SER A 106 0.77 -4.08 -7.81
CA SER A 106 -0.42 -4.63 -7.13
C SER A 106 -1.49 -5.11 -8.11
N PHE A 107 -1.67 -4.41 -9.23
CA PHE A 107 -2.55 -4.87 -10.30
C PHE A 107 -2.07 -6.20 -10.91
N ALA A 108 -0.79 -6.29 -11.27
CA ALA A 108 -0.18 -7.47 -11.88
C ALA A 108 -0.23 -8.69 -10.94
N ASP A 109 0.11 -8.51 -9.66
CA ASP A 109 0.04 -9.58 -8.66
C ASP A 109 -1.39 -10.06 -8.44
N THR A 110 -2.36 -9.15 -8.33
CA THR A 110 -3.78 -9.52 -8.17
C THR A 110 -4.31 -10.30 -9.37
N VAL A 111 -3.97 -9.87 -10.59
CA VAL A 111 -4.35 -10.58 -11.82
C VAL A 111 -3.71 -11.97 -11.85
N MET A 112 -2.42 -12.07 -11.50
CA MET A 112 -1.69 -13.34 -11.47
C MET A 112 -2.28 -14.30 -10.44
N TRP A 113 -2.50 -13.83 -9.21
CA TRP A 113 -3.12 -14.63 -8.16
C TRP A 113 -4.52 -15.10 -8.54
N THR A 114 -5.36 -14.21 -9.07
CA THR A 114 -6.73 -14.57 -9.47
C THR A 114 -6.70 -15.66 -10.54
N LYS A 115 -5.79 -15.53 -11.52
CA LYS A 115 -5.57 -16.50 -12.58
C LYS A 115 -5.12 -17.86 -12.04
N ILE A 116 -4.15 -17.90 -11.13
CA ILE A 116 -3.57 -19.15 -10.62
C ILE A 116 -4.55 -19.84 -9.65
N THR A 117 -5.26 -19.07 -8.82
CA THR A 117 -6.01 -19.61 -7.68
C THR A 117 -7.47 -19.92 -8.01
N TYR A 118 -8.17 -19.05 -8.76
CA TYR A 118 -9.63 -19.15 -8.92
C TYR A 118 -10.10 -19.25 -10.36
N LEU A 119 -9.39 -18.61 -11.29
CA LEU A 119 -9.79 -18.53 -12.69
C LEU A 119 -8.73 -19.13 -13.63
N PRO A 120 -8.27 -20.38 -13.41
CA PRO A 120 -7.19 -20.99 -14.20
C PRO A 120 -7.55 -21.20 -15.66
N ARG A 121 -8.85 -21.26 -16.01
CA ARG A 121 -9.32 -21.38 -17.39
C ARG A 121 -9.59 -20.04 -18.07
N THR A 122 -9.62 -18.92 -17.33
CA THR A 122 -9.91 -17.60 -17.90
C THR A 122 -8.63 -16.94 -18.41
N PRO A 123 -8.59 -16.35 -19.62
CA PRO A 123 -7.42 -15.64 -20.12
C PRO A 123 -7.00 -14.48 -19.19
N LYS A 124 -5.69 -14.33 -18.95
CA LYS A 124 -5.12 -13.26 -18.10
C LYS A 124 -5.59 -11.85 -18.52
N PRO A 125 -5.65 -11.49 -19.82
CA PRO A 125 -6.14 -10.18 -20.24
C PRO A 125 -7.60 -9.90 -19.87
N ALA A 126 -8.46 -10.92 -19.83
CA ALA A 126 -9.87 -10.75 -19.45
C ALA A 126 -10.00 -10.39 -17.95
N ILE A 127 -9.23 -11.07 -17.08
CA ILE A 127 -9.17 -10.77 -15.64
C ILE A 127 -8.63 -9.34 -15.43
N ALA A 128 -7.54 -9.01 -16.12
CA ALA A 128 -6.91 -7.69 -16.08
C ALA A 128 -7.87 -6.58 -16.52
N LEU A 129 -8.62 -6.80 -17.61
CA LEU A 129 -9.59 -5.84 -18.14
C LEU A 129 -10.69 -5.53 -17.11
N VAL A 130 -11.27 -6.56 -16.49
CA VAL A 130 -12.34 -6.36 -15.49
C VAL A 130 -11.80 -5.57 -14.29
N LEU A 131 -10.65 -5.97 -13.75
CA LEU A 131 -10.07 -5.30 -12.58
C LEU A 131 -9.70 -3.84 -12.88
N VAL A 132 -9.09 -3.56 -14.05
CA VAL A 132 -8.67 -2.19 -14.39
C VAL A 132 -9.88 -1.30 -14.68
N LEU A 133 -10.95 -1.83 -15.28
CA LEU A 133 -12.19 -1.07 -15.48
C LEU A 133 -12.82 -0.65 -14.16
N LEU A 134 -12.94 -1.58 -13.20
CA LEU A 134 -13.43 -1.27 -11.86
C LEU A 134 -12.60 -0.15 -11.22
N CYS A 135 -11.27 -0.29 -11.24
CA CYS A 135 -10.38 0.71 -10.64
C CYS A 135 -10.42 2.06 -11.37
N TYR A 136 -10.56 2.05 -12.69
CA TYR A 136 -10.75 3.24 -13.52
C TYR A 136 -12.01 4.01 -13.10
N PHE A 137 -13.15 3.32 -12.97
CA PHE A 137 -14.41 3.97 -12.59
C PHE A 137 -14.33 4.57 -11.19
N ALA A 138 -13.71 3.87 -10.23
CA ALA A 138 -13.50 4.40 -8.88
C ALA A 138 -12.55 5.62 -8.87
N ALA A 139 -11.44 5.56 -9.60
CA ALA A 139 -10.49 6.66 -9.73
C ALA A 139 -11.07 7.88 -10.45
N ARG A 140 -11.98 7.65 -11.41
CA ARG A 140 -12.73 8.69 -12.11
C ARG A 140 -13.80 9.33 -11.22
N ALA A 141 -14.49 8.54 -10.40
CA ALA A 141 -15.46 9.04 -9.43
C ALA A 141 -14.81 9.88 -8.31
N GLY A 142 -13.54 9.62 -8.00
CA GLY A 142 -12.70 10.46 -7.15
C GLY A 142 -12.57 9.97 -5.71
N ILE A 143 -11.84 10.75 -4.89
CA ILE A 143 -11.42 10.31 -3.54
C ILE A 143 -12.59 10.01 -2.59
N ARG A 144 -13.72 10.70 -2.72
CA ARG A 144 -14.93 10.40 -1.92
C ARG A 144 -15.50 9.03 -2.22
N ALA A 145 -15.55 8.63 -3.49
CA ALA A 145 -16.03 7.31 -3.87
C ALA A 145 -15.11 6.23 -3.29
N ILE A 146 -13.79 6.40 -3.44
CA ILE A 146 -12.79 5.49 -2.86
C ILE A 146 -12.93 5.43 -1.33
N ALA A 147 -13.15 6.56 -0.65
CA ALA A 147 -13.35 6.63 0.79
C ALA A 147 -14.62 5.91 1.27
N ILE A 148 -15.75 6.11 0.59
CA ILE A 148 -17.03 5.46 0.93
C ILE A 148 -16.89 3.94 0.75
N VAL A 149 -16.35 3.50 -0.38
CA VAL A 149 -16.15 2.08 -0.66
C VAL A 149 -15.14 1.46 0.32
N SER A 150 -14.08 2.17 0.70
CA SER A 150 -13.14 1.70 1.73
C SER A 150 -13.82 1.53 3.10
N GLY A 151 -14.68 2.48 3.48
CA GLY A 151 -15.44 2.38 4.74
C GLY A 151 -16.45 1.23 4.75
N LEU A 152 -16.99 0.86 3.59
CA LEU A 152 -17.86 -0.31 3.42
C LEU A 152 -17.06 -1.62 3.46
N LEU A 153 -15.91 -1.67 2.77
CA LEU A 153 -15.17 -2.91 2.58
C LEU A 153 -14.35 -3.31 3.82
N LEU A 154 -13.69 -2.33 4.47
CA LEU A 154 -12.72 -2.60 5.54
C LEU A 154 -13.30 -3.39 6.72
N PRO A 155 -14.50 -3.12 7.26
CA PRO A 155 -15.05 -3.89 8.37
C PRO A 155 -15.11 -5.39 8.08
N GLY A 156 -15.56 -5.77 6.87
CA GLY A 156 -15.56 -7.17 6.44
C GLY A 156 -14.14 -7.74 6.36
N VAL A 157 -13.17 -6.97 5.86
CA VAL A 157 -11.77 -7.42 5.76
C VAL A 157 -11.19 -7.69 7.14
N VAL A 158 -11.47 -6.83 8.12
CA VAL A 158 -11.00 -6.97 9.50
C VAL A 158 -11.65 -8.17 10.18
N VAL A 159 -12.97 -8.30 10.10
CA VAL A 159 -13.70 -9.42 10.72
C VAL A 159 -13.23 -10.75 10.16
N LEU A 160 -13.14 -10.88 8.83
CA LEU A 160 -12.66 -12.09 8.17
C LEU A 160 -11.19 -12.39 8.54
N GLY A 161 -10.36 -11.35 8.69
CA GLY A 161 -8.97 -11.49 9.15
C GLY A 161 -8.88 -12.10 10.55
N TYR A 162 -9.73 -11.66 11.49
CA TYR A 162 -9.79 -12.27 12.82
C TYR A 162 -10.38 -13.69 12.78
N ILE A 163 -11.37 -13.97 11.91
CA ILE A 163 -11.92 -15.32 11.75
C ILE A 163 -10.84 -16.31 11.34
N VAL A 164 -10.05 -16.01 10.30
CA VAL A 164 -8.96 -16.93 9.87
C VAL A 164 -7.85 -17.03 10.90
N ALA A 165 -7.56 -15.94 11.63
CA ALA A 165 -6.55 -15.96 12.68
C ALA A 165 -6.96 -16.82 13.88
N ILE A 166 -8.22 -16.73 14.32
CA ILE A 166 -8.76 -17.42 15.50
C ILE A 166 -9.16 -18.86 15.16
N GLY A 167 -9.84 -19.10 14.04
CA GLY A 167 -10.33 -20.43 13.68
C GLY A 167 -9.23 -21.45 13.42
N ASN A 168 -8.01 -20.99 13.13
CA ASN A 168 -6.83 -21.83 13.01
C ASN A 168 -6.03 -22.01 14.31
N LEU A 169 -6.45 -21.46 15.47
CA LEU A 169 -5.69 -21.53 16.72
C LEU A 169 -5.37 -22.97 17.14
N GLN A 170 -6.28 -23.91 16.92
CA GLN A 170 -6.08 -25.33 17.21
C GLN A 170 -4.93 -25.98 16.41
N TYR A 171 -4.56 -25.40 15.27
CA TYR A 171 -3.50 -25.88 14.39
C TYR A 171 -2.20 -25.09 14.53
N LYS A 172 -2.19 -24.02 15.35
CA LYS A 172 -1.02 -23.13 15.51
C LYS A 172 -0.12 -23.63 16.61
N ASP A 173 1.07 -24.08 16.24
CA ASP A 173 2.16 -24.30 17.17
C ASP A 173 3.10 -23.09 17.23
N TYR A 174 2.87 -22.23 18.23
CA TYR A 174 3.68 -21.04 18.44
C TYR A 174 5.09 -21.34 18.96
N SER A 175 5.40 -22.59 19.36
CA SER A 175 6.78 -22.98 19.69
C SER A 175 7.70 -22.88 18.47
N LEU A 176 7.15 -22.97 17.25
CA LEU A 176 7.90 -22.84 16.00
C LEU A 176 8.46 -21.44 15.73
N LEU A 177 8.05 -20.43 16.50
CA LEU A 177 8.64 -19.08 16.49
C LEU A 177 10.04 -19.04 17.13
N THR A 178 10.43 -20.08 17.86
CA THR A 178 11.74 -20.22 18.52
C THR A 178 12.42 -21.54 18.09
N PRO A 179 13.74 -21.72 18.36
CA PRO A 179 14.72 -20.72 18.83
C PRO A 179 15.01 -19.64 17.79
N LEU A 180 15.38 -18.45 18.27
CA LEU A 180 15.71 -17.28 17.47
C LEU A 180 17.18 -17.25 17.06
N PHE A 181 17.47 -16.59 15.95
CA PHE A 181 18.83 -16.26 15.48
C PHE A 181 19.73 -17.48 15.24
N THR A 182 19.14 -18.62 14.88
CA THR A 182 19.89 -19.84 14.54
C THR A 182 20.84 -19.65 13.35
N GLN A 183 20.62 -18.60 12.55
CA GLN A 183 21.44 -18.20 11.39
C GLN A 183 22.05 -16.80 11.60
N GLY A 184 22.21 -16.38 12.86
CA GLY A 184 22.68 -15.05 13.24
C GLY A 184 21.62 -13.95 13.15
N TYR A 185 22.02 -12.69 13.38
CA TYR A 185 21.10 -11.54 13.45
C TYR A 185 20.75 -10.94 12.08
N MET A 186 21.56 -11.20 11.06
CA MET A 186 21.42 -10.57 9.74
C MET A 186 20.06 -10.82 9.07
N PRO A 187 19.47 -12.04 9.12
CA PRO A 187 18.15 -12.27 8.53
C PRO A 187 17.07 -11.40 9.19
N ALA A 188 17.05 -11.30 10.53
CA ALA A 188 16.12 -10.43 11.26
C ALA A 188 16.30 -8.95 10.90
N LEU A 189 17.55 -8.47 10.77
CA LEU A 189 17.83 -7.09 10.36
C LEU A 189 17.35 -6.79 8.93
N ARG A 190 17.47 -7.73 8.01
CA ARG A 190 16.91 -7.60 6.66
C ARG A 190 15.38 -7.57 6.68
N ALA A 191 14.75 -8.43 7.48
CA ALA A 191 13.30 -8.40 7.68
C ALA A 191 12.83 -7.07 8.29
N LEU A 192 13.60 -6.48 9.22
CA LEU A 192 13.34 -5.13 9.73
C LEU A 192 13.38 -4.08 8.61
N ALA A 193 14.40 -4.13 7.73
CA ALA A 193 14.53 -3.18 6.63
C ALA A 193 13.36 -3.29 5.63
N TYR A 194 12.98 -4.51 5.24
CA TYR A 194 11.84 -4.76 4.35
C TYR A 194 10.51 -4.33 4.97
N THR A 195 10.29 -4.67 6.25
CA THR A 195 9.06 -4.27 6.96
C THR A 195 8.96 -2.76 7.10
N SER A 196 10.07 -2.09 7.43
CA SER A 196 10.14 -0.62 7.48
C SER A 196 9.80 -0.01 6.13
N GLY A 197 10.36 -0.57 5.04
CA GLY A 197 10.10 -0.12 3.67
C GLY A 197 8.63 -0.19 3.25
N GLY A 198 7.95 -1.29 3.57
CA GLY A 198 6.50 -1.42 3.33
C GLY A 198 5.69 -0.36 4.10
N ILE A 199 6.09 -0.05 5.33
CA ILE A 199 5.41 0.97 6.14
C ILE A 199 5.75 2.39 5.68
N PHE A 200 6.89 2.60 5.02
CA PHE A 200 7.25 3.90 4.46
C PHE A 200 6.31 4.37 3.35
N GLU A 201 5.54 3.47 2.73
CA GLU A 201 4.44 3.81 1.83
C GLU A 201 3.38 4.72 2.49
N LEU A 202 3.32 4.81 3.82
CA LEU A 202 2.49 5.79 4.52
C LEU A 202 2.83 7.25 4.20
N ILE A 203 3.92 7.53 3.46
CA ILE A 203 4.16 8.83 2.81
C ILE A 203 2.98 9.28 1.93
N LEU A 204 2.13 8.35 1.47
CA LEU A 204 0.83 8.62 0.84
C LEU A 204 -0.05 9.59 1.65
N ILE A 205 0.10 9.64 2.97
CA ILE A 205 -0.59 10.61 3.84
C ILE A 205 -0.25 12.05 3.43
N VAL A 206 1.00 12.32 3.07
CA VAL A 206 1.44 13.66 2.62
C VAL A 206 0.78 14.03 1.29
N LEU A 207 0.61 13.05 0.38
CA LEU A 207 -0.06 13.25 -0.90
C LEU A 207 -1.57 13.46 -0.71
N LEU A 208 -2.19 12.73 0.23
CA LEU A 208 -3.62 12.79 0.50
C LEU A 208 -4.06 13.97 1.38
N LYS A 209 -3.14 14.62 2.12
CA LYS A 209 -3.49 15.62 3.15
C LYS A 209 -4.47 16.71 2.66
N HIS A 210 -4.29 17.18 1.43
CA HIS A 210 -5.08 18.27 0.85
C HIS A 210 -6.54 17.88 0.57
N HIS A 211 -6.82 16.57 0.47
CA HIS A 211 -8.15 15.99 0.41
C HIS A 211 -8.80 15.81 1.78
N VAL A 212 -8.14 16.15 2.89
CA VAL A 212 -8.65 15.89 4.25
C VAL A 212 -9.20 17.16 4.90
N LYS A 213 -10.40 17.06 5.50
CA LYS A 213 -11.06 18.18 6.19
C LYS A 213 -10.38 18.58 7.49
N SER A 214 -9.96 17.58 8.28
CA SER A 214 -9.51 17.76 9.65
C SER A 214 -7.99 17.65 9.80
N LYS A 215 -7.47 18.21 10.91
CA LYS A 215 -6.04 18.17 11.22
C LYS A 215 -5.59 16.73 11.47
N ILE A 216 -4.55 16.30 10.77
CA ILE A 216 -3.89 15.01 11.00
C ILE A 216 -3.05 15.11 12.28
N ARG A 217 -3.46 14.37 13.32
CA ARG A 217 -2.80 14.39 14.65
C ARG A 217 -1.77 13.27 14.76
N LEU A 218 -0.72 13.49 15.54
CA LEU A 218 0.35 12.51 15.77
C LEU A 218 -0.21 11.19 16.34
N ARG A 219 -1.16 11.25 17.27
CA ARG A 219 -1.80 10.04 17.84
C ARG A 219 -2.42 9.15 16.75
N GLY A 220 -3.12 9.75 15.78
CA GLY A 220 -3.71 9.00 14.67
C GLY A 220 -2.66 8.42 13.72
N LEU A 221 -1.57 9.14 13.47
CA LEU A 221 -0.43 8.65 12.69
C LEU A 221 0.23 7.44 13.36
N LEU A 222 0.51 7.53 14.67
CA LEU A 222 1.09 6.43 15.42
C LEU A 222 0.18 5.20 15.43
N ILE A 223 -1.13 5.38 15.67
CA ILE A 223 -2.11 4.28 15.58
C ILE A 223 -2.07 3.64 14.20
N MET A 224 -2.08 4.43 13.11
CA MET A 224 -2.00 3.90 11.76
C MET A 224 -0.69 3.14 11.51
N GLY A 225 0.44 3.66 11.99
CA GLY A 225 1.73 2.98 11.91
C GLY A 225 1.74 1.62 12.62
N PHE A 226 1.22 1.55 13.84
CA PHE A 226 1.12 0.29 14.58
C PHE A 226 0.11 -0.69 13.97
N VAL A 227 -1.00 -0.20 13.42
CA VAL A 227 -1.94 -1.04 12.65
C VAL A 227 -1.25 -1.63 11.42
N ALA A 228 -0.43 -0.84 10.70
CA ALA A 228 0.30 -1.33 9.54
C ALA A 228 1.31 -2.44 9.90
N ILE A 229 1.94 -2.36 11.09
CA ILE A 229 2.78 -3.45 11.62
C ILE A 229 1.92 -4.67 11.97
N GLY A 230 0.81 -4.48 12.67
CA GLY A 230 -0.09 -5.57 13.09
C GLY A 230 -0.65 -6.37 11.92
N LEU A 231 -0.98 -5.70 10.81
CA LEU A 231 -1.42 -6.32 9.56
C LEU A 231 -0.35 -7.23 8.92
N THR A 232 0.94 -6.99 9.20
CA THR A 232 2.04 -7.88 8.81
C THR A 232 2.26 -8.97 9.85
N LEU A 233 2.39 -8.60 11.12
CA LEU A 233 2.82 -9.50 12.19
C LEU A 233 1.86 -10.66 12.45
N GLY A 234 0.56 -10.41 12.51
CA GLY A 234 -0.42 -11.45 12.83
C GLY A 234 -0.38 -12.60 11.80
N PRO A 235 -0.49 -12.30 10.50
CA PRO A 235 -0.46 -13.33 9.47
C PRO A 235 0.94 -13.91 9.22
N LEU A 236 2.02 -13.15 9.44
CA LEU A 236 3.39 -13.65 9.37
C LEU A 236 3.65 -14.71 10.46
N THR A 237 3.35 -14.37 11.71
CA THR A 237 3.48 -15.32 12.84
C THR A 237 2.50 -16.47 12.70
N GLY A 238 1.29 -16.22 12.19
CA GLY A 238 0.31 -17.25 11.85
C GLY A 238 0.85 -18.25 10.82
N SER A 239 1.52 -17.77 9.76
CA SER A 239 2.12 -18.65 8.75
C SER A 239 3.22 -19.53 9.34
N ILE A 240 4.10 -18.96 10.17
CA ILE A 240 5.16 -19.73 10.84
C ILE A 240 4.57 -20.76 11.82
N ALA A 241 3.53 -20.38 12.58
CA ALA A 241 2.92 -21.26 13.57
C ALA A 241 2.07 -22.38 12.96
N LEU A 242 1.46 -22.17 11.78
CA LEU A 242 0.71 -23.23 11.08
C LEU A 242 1.64 -24.18 10.31
N PHE A 243 2.60 -23.64 9.57
CA PHE A 243 3.34 -24.40 8.56
C PHE A 243 4.80 -24.66 8.95
N GLY A 244 5.31 -23.96 9.96
CA GLY A 244 6.74 -23.91 10.25
C GLY A 244 7.50 -22.93 9.34
N PRO A 245 8.71 -22.52 9.74
CA PRO A 245 9.44 -21.43 9.09
C PRO A 245 10.00 -21.76 7.71
N PHE A 246 10.19 -23.04 7.39
CA PHE A 246 10.73 -23.48 6.10
C PHE A 246 9.62 -23.69 5.08
N GLU A 247 8.58 -24.46 5.41
CA GLU A 247 7.43 -24.65 4.51
C GLU A 247 6.69 -23.34 4.24
N ALA A 248 6.52 -22.47 5.25
CA ALA A 248 5.91 -21.15 5.04
C ALA A 248 6.71 -20.30 4.03
N ALA A 249 8.03 -20.47 3.94
CA ALA A 249 8.88 -19.73 3.02
C ALA A 249 8.79 -20.23 1.57
N GLU A 250 8.39 -21.49 1.36
CA GLU A 250 8.17 -22.06 0.03
C GLU A 250 6.77 -21.71 -0.53
N GLN A 251 5.86 -21.20 0.30
CA GLN A 251 4.52 -20.81 -0.12
C GLN A 251 4.53 -19.45 -0.84
N ARG A 252 3.98 -19.41 -2.07
CA ARG A 252 3.83 -18.16 -2.82
C ARG A 252 2.90 -17.14 -2.15
N TYR A 253 1.84 -17.64 -1.50
CA TYR A 253 0.82 -16.83 -0.83
C TYR A 253 0.49 -17.36 0.57
N PRO A 254 1.37 -17.20 1.56
CA PRO A 254 1.21 -17.83 2.89
C PRO A 254 -0.08 -17.43 3.62
N ALA A 255 -0.52 -16.18 3.45
CA ALA A 255 -1.78 -15.70 4.01
C ALA A 255 -3.02 -16.38 3.38
N PHE A 256 -2.94 -16.78 2.11
CA PHE A 256 -4.00 -17.54 1.45
C PHE A 256 -4.01 -19.00 1.90
N GLU A 257 -2.84 -19.60 2.11
CA GLU A 257 -2.76 -20.98 2.62
C GLU A 257 -3.36 -21.11 4.03
N GLN A 258 -3.27 -20.07 4.88
CA GLN A 258 -3.99 -20.05 6.16
C GLN A 258 -5.51 -20.16 6.01
N TRP A 259 -6.08 -19.61 4.93
CA TRP A 259 -7.50 -19.77 4.63
C TRP A 259 -7.83 -21.19 4.16
N ARG A 260 -6.93 -21.83 3.41
CA ARG A 260 -7.11 -23.22 2.96
C ARG A 260 -7.06 -24.24 4.11
N MET A 261 -6.36 -23.90 5.19
CA MET A 261 -6.32 -24.69 6.42
C MET A 261 -7.56 -24.54 7.29
N LEU A 262 -8.31 -23.44 7.10
CA LEU A 262 -9.42 -23.11 7.99
C LEU A 262 -10.61 -24.06 7.77
N THR A 263 -10.93 -24.81 8.81
CA THR A 263 -12.13 -25.66 8.87
C THR A 263 -13.02 -25.24 10.03
N MET A 264 -14.34 -25.20 9.81
CA MET A 264 -15.33 -24.97 10.87
C MET A 264 -16.16 -26.24 11.09
N GLY A 265 -15.87 -26.91 12.21
CA GLY A 265 -16.48 -28.19 12.55
C GLY A 265 -16.13 -29.29 11.55
N LYS A 266 -17.03 -30.26 11.37
CA LYS A 266 -16.80 -31.41 10.48
C LYS A 266 -17.24 -31.18 9.02
N PHE A 267 -17.88 -30.04 8.72
CA PHE A 267 -18.68 -29.89 7.49
C PHE A 267 -18.31 -28.68 6.63
N ILE A 268 -17.58 -27.69 7.15
CA ILE A 268 -17.27 -26.46 6.40
C ILE A 268 -15.75 -26.34 6.23
N SER A 269 -15.26 -26.72 5.05
CA SER A 269 -13.82 -26.84 4.76
C SER A 269 -13.32 -25.93 3.62
N HIS A 270 -14.23 -25.23 2.94
CA HIS A 270 -13.93 -24.34 1.81
C HIS A 270 -14.28 -22.90 2.17
N LEU A 271 -13.61 -22.36 3.19
CA LEU A 271 -13.76 -20.96 3.60
C LEU A 271 -12.80 -20.02 2.87
N ASP A 272 -11.94 -20.58 2.03
CA ASP A 272 -10.92 -19.88 1.26
C ASP A 272 -11.48 -18.87 0.25
N PHE A 273 -12.72 -19.03 -0.20
CA PHE A 273 -13.39 -18.01 -1.01
C PHE A 273 -13.53 -16.64 -0.30
N PHE A 274 -13.53 -16.59 1.04
CA PHE A 274 -13.54 -15.32 1.77
C PHE A 274 -12.25 -14.52 1.58
N SER A 275 -11.13 -15.18 1.25
CA SER A 275 -9.89 -14.50 0.89
C SER A 275 -10.03 -13.67 -0.40
N ILE A 276 -10.91 -14.09 -1.34
CA ILE A 276 -11.24 -13.32 -2.56
C ILE A 276 -11.76 -11.95 -2.17
N TYR A 277 -12.70 -11.89 -1.23
CA TYR A 277 -13.22 -10.62 -0.74
C TYR A 277 -12.11 -9.73 -0.18
N GLN A 278 -11.23 -10.28 0.68
CA GLN A 278 -10.15 -9.49 1.30
C GLN A 278 -9.14 -8.96 0.29
N TRP A 279 -8.71 -9.80 -0.65
CA TRP A 279 -7.70 -9.43 -1.63
C TRP A 279 -8.24 -8.49 -2.68
N ILE A 280 -9.42 -8.79 -3.25
CA ILE A 280 -10.04 -7.91 -4.23
C ILE A 280 -10.37 -6.56 -3.58
N ALA A 281 -10.84 -6.52 -2.32
CA ALA A 281 -11.07 -5.26 -1.62
C ALA A 281 -9.78 -4.44 -1.46
N GLY A 282 -8.71 -5.05 -0.97
CA GLY A 282 -7.42 -4.38 -0.78
C GLY A 282 -6.82 -3.88 -2.10
N SER A 283 -6.73 -4.75 -3.10
CA SER A 283 -6.16 -4.46 -4.41
C SER A 283 -6.99 -3.45 -5.19
N PHE A 284 -8.32 -3.56 -5.17
CA PHE A 284 -9.20 -2.58 -5.80
C PHE A 284 -8.97 -1.18 -5.22
N ILE A 285 -8.98 -1.04 -3.89
CA ILE A 285 -8.75 0.27 -3.25
C ILE A 285 -7.34 0.77 -3.54
N ARG A 286 -6.31 -0.09 -3.46
CA ARG A 286 -4.92 0.28 -3.75
C ARG A 286 -4.76 0.79 -5.18
N VAL A 287 -5.16 0.01 -6.18
CA VAL A 287 -5.00 0.37 -7.60
C VAL A 287 -5.83 1.61 -7.94
N SER A 288 -7.07 1.70 -7.45
CA SER A 288 -7.90 2.90 -7.62
C SER A 288 -7.26 4.14 -7.01
N LEU A 289 -6.65 4.02 -5.82
CA LEU A 289 -5.95 5.11 -5.15
C LEU A 289 -4.73 5.56 -5.94
N MET A 290 -3.90 4.63 -6.44
CA MET A 290 -2.72 4.97 -7.23
C MET A 290 -3.08 5.65 -8.55
N LEU A 291 -4.11 5.14 -9.25
CA LEU A 291 -4.65 5.77 -10.46
C LEU A 291 -5.21 7.17 -10.15
N PHE A 292 -6.00 7.30 -9.08
CA PHE A 292 -6.56 8.57 -8.65
C PHE A 292 -5.46 9.60 -8.39
N LEU A 293 -4.46 9.22 -7.56
CA LEU A 293 -3.35 10.08 -7.17
C LEU A 293 -2.45 10.41 -8.35
N ALA A 294 -2.18 9.48 -9.27
CA ALA A 294 -1.32 9.76 -10.42
C ALA A 294 -1.83 10.93 -11.25
N VAL A 295 -3.15 10.99 -11.49
CA VAL A 295 -3.76 12.09 -12.25
C VAL A 295 -4.00 13.33 -11.39
N ASP A 296 -4.29 13.15 -10.11
CA ASP A 296 -4.43 14.24 -9.13
C ASP A 296 -3.11 15.02 -8.95
N MET A 297 -1.98 14.32 -8.85
CA MET A 297 -0.65 14.92 -8.68
C MET A 297 -0.22 15.74 -9.91
N LEU A 298 -0.75 15.43 -11.11
CA LEU A 298 -0.53 16.24 -12.32
C LEU A 298 -1.29 17.58 -12.32
N GLY A 299 -2.19 17.81 -11.35
CA GLY A 299 -3.01 19.02 -11.30
C GLY A 299 -4.04 19.12 -12.43
N ILE A 300 -4.48 17.98 -12.97
CA ILE A 300 -5.47 17.92 -14.06
C ILE A 300 -6.88 17.97 -13.47
N HIS A 301 -7.48 19.15 -13.53
CA HIS A 301 -8.83 19.41 -12.98
C HIS A 301 -9.95 19.23 -14.00
N ASN A 302 -9.65 19.30 -15.30
CA ASN A 302 -10.65 19.13 -16.35
C ASN A 302 -11.11 17.66 -16.38
N PRO A 303 -12.42 17.37 -16.25
CA PRO A 303 -12.93 16.01 -16.08
C PRO A 303 -12.71 15.13 -17.33
N ASN A 304 -12.78 15.70 -18.53
CA ASN A 304 -12.54 14.97 -19.78
C ASN A 304 -11.05 14.62 -19.90
N LYS A 305 -10.15 15.59 -19.69
CA LYS A 305 -8.70 15.35 -19.70
C LYS A 305 -8.29 14.32 -18.65
N ARG A 306 -8.84 14.42 -17.43
CA ARG A 306 -8.64 13.44 -16.36
C ARG A 306 -9.07 12.04 -16.81
N GLY A 307 -10.24 11.93 -17.44
CA GLY A 307 -10.74 10.69 -18.01
C GLY A 307 -9.78 10.07 -19.05
N TYR A 308 -9.28 10.87 -20.00
CA TYR A 308 -8.34 10.39 -21.02
C TYR A 308 -7.00 9.93 -20.44
N VAL A 309 -6.43 10.67 -19.49
CA VAL A 309 -5.17 10.25 -18.84
C VAL A 309 -5.37 8.97 -18.04
N LEU A 310 -6.48 8.84 -17.32
CA LEU A 310 -6.82 7.59 -16.62
C LEU A 310 -6.95 6.41 -17.58
N VAL A 311 -7.59 6.59 -18.75
CA VAL A 311 -7.64 5.55 -19.79
C VAL A 311 -6.24 5.20 -20.28
N GLY A 312 -5.39 6.18 -20.55
CA GLY A 312 -4.01 5.95 -20.96
C GLY A 312 -3.23 5.10 -19.95
N ILE A 313 -3.29 5.44 -18.66
CA ILE A 313 -2.64 4.65 -17.60
C ILE A 313 -3.26 3.25 -17.50
N ALA A 314 -4.59 3.13 -17.55
CA ALA A 314 -5.29 1.83 -17.50
C ALA A 314 -4.88 0.91 -18.66
N VAL A 315 -4.77 1.44 -19.88
CA VAL A 315 -4.30 0.69 -21.06
C VAL A 315 -2.85 0.25 -20.87
N LEU A 316 -1.98 1.14 -20.38
CA LEU A 316 -0.57 0.77 -20.09
C LEU A 316 -0.49 -0.37 -19.07
N MET A 317 -1.29 -0.32 -17.99
CA MET A 317 -1.35 -1.40 -17.01
C MET A 317 -1.86 -2.71 -17.63
N LEU A 318 -2.89 -2.64 -18.48
CA LEU A 318 -3.45 -3.81 -19.18
C LEU A 318 -2.43 -4.46 -20.11
N VAL A 319 -1.73 -3.67 -20.91
CA VAL A 319 -0.67 -4.13 -21.83
C VAL A 319 0.47 -4.75 -21.04
N ALA A 320 0.97 -4.05 -20.02
CA ALA A 320 2.07 -4.53 -19.20
C ALA A 320 1.70 -5.81 -18.43
N ALA A 321 0.47 -5.95 -17.93
CA ALA A 321 0.01 -7.17 -17.27
C ALA A 321 -0.19 -8.35 -18.25
N SER A 322 -0.43 -8.07 -19.52
CA SER A 322 -0.57 -9.09 -20.57
C SER A 322 0.77 -9.65 -21.05
N LEU A 323 1.89 -9.05 -20.65
CA LEU A 323 3.22 -9.58 -20.94
C LEU A 323 3.41 -10.96 -20.28
N PRO A 324 4.14 -11.88 -20.95
CA PRO A 324 4.33 -13.25 -20.50
C PRO A 324 5.40 -13.36 -19.40
N PHE A 325 5.21 -12.68 -18.27
CA PHE A 325 6.03 -12.90 -17.07
C PHE A 325 5.45 -14.05 -16.23
N SER A 326 6.35 -14.92 -15.74
CA SER A 326 5.98 -15.99 -14.81
C SER A 326 5.76 -15.44 -13.40
N ASP A 327 5.03 -16.17 -12.55
CA ASP A 327 4.81 -15.78 -11.16
C ASP A 327 6.11 -15.80 -10.34
N VAL A 328 7.02 -16.75 -10.63
CA VAL A 328 8.36 -16.81 -10.03
C VAL A 328 9.18 -15.57 -10.39
N THR A 329 9.11 -15.12 -11.66
CA THR A 329 9.77 -13.89 -12.10
C THR A 329 9.20 -12.67 -11.38
N LEU A 330 7.88 -12.63 -11.14
CA LEU A 330 7.24 -11.55 -10.40
C LEU A 330 7.70 -11.54 -8.93
N LEU A 331 7.73 -12.70 -8.26
CA LEU A 331 8.21 -12.80 -6.88
C LEU A 331 9.69 -12.38 -6.75
N TYR A 332 10.54 -12.84 -7.68
CA TYR A 332 11.94 -12.41 -7.73
C TYR A 332 12.05 -10.88 -7.92
N ALA A 333 11.24 -10.30 -8.80
CA ALA A 333 11.18 -8.86 -9.00
C ALA A 333 10.71 -8.12 -7.75
N LEU A 334 9.74 -8.67 -7.01
CA LEU A 334 9.27 -8.14 -5.74
C LEU A 334 10.40 -8.07 -4.70
N THR A 335 11.08 -9.19 -4.47
CA THR A 335 12.15 -9.33 -3.47
C THR A 335 13.38 -8.47 -3.82
N LYS A 336 13.86 -8.52 -5.07
CA LYS A 336 15.15 -7.90 -5.44
C LYS A 336 15.06 -6.46 -5.88
N TRP A 337 13.94 -6.05 -6.49
CA TRP A 337 13.84 -4.74 -7.14
C TRP A 337 12.77 -3.86 -6.52
N TYR A 338 11.53 -4.35 -6.42
CA TYR A 338 10.39 -3.54 -5.99
C TYR A 338 10.51 -3.09 -4.54
N PHE A 339 10.61 -4.01 -3.57
CA PHE A 339 10.63 -3.60 -2.16
C PHE A 339 11.86 -2.77 -1.77
N PRO A 340 13.10 -3.13 -2.18
CA PRO A 340 14.27 -2.27 -1.95
C PRO A 340 14.12 -0.91 -2.63
N GLY A 341 13.66 -0.90 -3.89
CA GLY A 341 13.51 0.32 -4.68
C GLY A 341 12.46 1.27 -4.12
N ILE A 342 11.27 0.75 -3.77
CA ILE A 342 10.16 1.55 -3.23
C ILE A 342 10.49 2.05 -1.81
N SER A 343 11.17 1.24 -1.00
CA SER A 343 11.65 1.62 0.33
C SER A 343 12.65 2.77 0.25
N GLY A 344 13.66 2.63 -0.62
CA GLY A 344 14.66 3.67 -0.88
C GLY A 344 14.02 4.96 -1.40
N LEU A 345 13.15 4.85 -2.41
CA LEU A 345 12.45 5.99 -3.00
C LEU A 345 11.60 6.71 -1.95
N ASN A 346 10.77 6.00 -1.19
CA ASN A 346 9.91 6.60 -0.17
C ASN A 346 10.74 7.25 0.94
N THR A 347 11.83 6.63 1.37
CA THR A 347 12.75 7.19 2.36
C THR A 347 13.38 8.48 1.85
N ILE A 348 13.93 8.47 0.64
CA ILE A 348 14.53 9.65 0.00
C ILE A 348 13.49 10.76 -0.15
N LEU A 349 12.30 10.44 -0.65
CA LEU A 349 11.20 11.39 -0.80
C LEU A 349 10.83 12.01 0.55
N GLY A 350 10.67 11.20 1.60
CA GLY A 350 10.36 11.69 2.94
C GLY A 350 11.46 12.58 3.53
N ILE A 351 12.73 12.20 3.39
CA ILE A 351 13.88 12.99 3.86
C ILE A 351 13.97 14.31 3.09
N VAL A 352 13.84 14.29 1.76
CA VAL A 352 13.87 15.51 0.93
C VAL A 352 12.72 16.44 1.31
N LEU A 353 11.50 15.92 1.45
CA LEU A 353 10.35 16.71 1.88
C LEU A 353 10.53 17.26 3.30
N LEU A 354 11.14 16.49 4.22
CA LEU A 354 11.47 16.95 5.56
C LEU A 354 12.46 18.12 5.51
N ILE A 355 13.57 17.98 4.79
CA ILE A 355 14.60 19.04 4.65
C ILE A 355 13.96 20.31 4.06
N LEU A 356 13.23 20.19 2.94
CA LEU A 356 12.51 21.31 2.33
C LEU A 356 11.45 21.91 3.27
N SER A 357 10.84 21.11 4.15
CA SER A 357 9.87 21.65 5.10
C SER A 357 10.53 22.49 6.22
N LEU A 358 11.79 22.20 6.55
CA LEU A 358 12.55 22.86 7.61
C LEU A 358 13.34 24.09 7.14
N LEU A 359 13.76 24.13 5.88
CA LEU A 359 14.50 25.27 5.33
C LEU A 359 13.66 26.56 5.36
N PRO A 360 14.25 27.73 5.67
CA PRO A 360 13.56 29.01 5.59
C PRO A 360 13.04 29.26 4.17
N ALA A 361 11.91 29.96 4.03
CA ALA A 361 11.49 30.43 2.72
C ALA A 361 12.56 31.39 2.18
N ALA A 362 13.07 31.14 0.97
CA ALA A 362 13.93 32.11 0.31
C ALA A 362 13.13 33.41 0.17
N ARG A 363 13.63 34.52 0.74
CA ARG A 363 13.05 35.84 0.49
C ARG A 363 13.04 36.04 -1.02
N ARG A 364 11.86 36.25 -1.62
CA ARG A 364 11.78 36.76 -2.99
C ARG A 364 12.58 38.07 -3.03
N LYS A 365 13.72 38.07 -3.74
CA LYS A 365 14.36 39.32 -4.18
C LYS A 365 13.41 40.00 -5.15
N GLY A 366 13.02 41.23 -4.83
CA GLY A 366 12.51 42.23 -5.78
C GLY A 366 11.10 41.99 -6.31
N GLY A 367 10.10 42.48 -5.58
CA GLY A 367 8.95 43.11 -6.22
C GLY A 367 9.03 44.57 -5.85
N GLU A 368 9.63 45.38 -6.72
CA GLU A 368 9.54 46.85 -6.61
C GLU A 368 8.07 47.26 -6.72
N PRO A 369 7.57 48.15 -5.85
CA PRO A 369 6.29 48.80 -6.07
C PRO A 369 6.46 49.84 -7.18
N GLY A 370 5.95 49.51 -8.36
CA GLY A 370 5.67 50.46 -9.44
C GLY A 370 4.17 50.74 -9.50
#